data_AF-A0A5S4ZQW4-F1
#
_entry.id   AF-A0A5S4ZQW4-F1
#
_cell.length_a   1.000
_cell.length_b   1.000
_cell.length_c   1.000
_cell.angle_alpha   90.00
_cell.angle_beta   90.00
_cell.angle_gamma   90.00
#
_symmetry.space_group_name_H-M   'P 1'
#
loop_
_entity.id
_entity.type
_entity.pdbx_description
1 polymer ?
#
loop_
_entity_poly.entity_id
_entity_poly.type
_entity_poly.pdbx_seq_one_letter_code
_entity_poly.pdbx_strand_id
1 'polypeptide(L)'
;MLKNILWALLVCIFTFISGSVFHQAAAADVTTNKETNNPKKYTFLFYVQGLNYTDIDGPGLPNIKKLKSEGVSYSHVAQSTPTTNTDVLVPLDNRFLLTKILANNDINCLAVDGTGAITVSQARGSNLELISEKNDQLAVDKLLDKLNDNSYQFTAIFLNDTSIPDKLNNSSRFQPWSLADNQVGRVLNHLIKNDRLSSSTIIITGNGETPPLIIYNSNIGKPESYFYCCQLDIAPTICKIHGITPPAEMPGHILYESLPVTNSQILTGDLKKRIGDLQKECQYYNEQISVIQKEYQSIESQKAEIKKERENIHRIISEKDSTTHRLLIQIKILKFAGAVIVILLLTGYVFLYRWLRKKYLIFP
;
A
#
# COMPACT_ATOMS: atom_id res chain seq x y z
N MET A 1 -66.94 28.64 6.36
CA MET A 1 -65.68 27.87 6.47
C MET A 1 -65.27 27.11 5.21
N LEU A 2 -66.20 26.57 4.41
CA LEU A 2 -65.86 25.86 3.16
C LEU A 2 -65.10 26.69 2.10
N LYS A 3 -65.39 28.00 2.00
CA LYS A 3 -64.77 28.89 1.00
C LYS A 3 -63.27 29.11 1.22
N ASN A 4 -62.80 29.07 2.47
CA ASN A 4 -61.38 29.31 2.78
C ASN A 4 -60.53 28.06 2.58
N ILE A 5 -61.13 26.86 2.70
CA ILE A 5 -60.48 25.58 2.40
C ILE A 5 -60.29 25.42 0.89
N LEU A 6 -61.27 25.87 0.08
CA LEU A 6 -61.17 25.83 -1.38
C LEU A 6 -60.03 26.72 -1.91
N TRP A 7 -59.85 27.91 -1.32
CA TRP A 7 -58.77 28.83 -1.68
C TRP A 7 -57.39 28.30 -1.28
N ALA A 8 -57.26 27.67 -0.11
CA ALA A 8 -56.01 27.04 0.31
C ALA A 8 -55.60 25.86 -0.60
N LEU A 9 -56.58 25.03 -1.02
CA LEU A 9 -56.34 23.93 -1.95
C LEU A 9 -55.91 24.43 -3.35
N LEU A 10 -56.49 25.53 -3.82
CA LEU A 10 -56.16 26.10 -5.13
C LEU A 10 -54.75 26.71 -5.16
N VAL A 11 -54.28 27.29 -4.04
CA VAL A 11 -52.91 27.79 -3.90
C VAL A 11 -51.89 26.65 -3.80
N CYS A 12 -52.20 25.55 -3.11
CA CYS A 12 -51.32 24.38 -3.05
C CYS A 12 -51.22 23.61 -4.37
N ILE A 13 -52.26 23.62 -5.20
CA ILE A 13 -52.22 23.03 -6.55
C ILE A 13 -51.40 23.92 -7.50
N PHE A 14 -51.50 25.25 -7.37
CA PHE A 14 -50.71 26.17 -8.21
C PHE A 14 -49.20 26.11 -7.93
N THR A 15 -48.78 25.89 -6.68
CA THR A 15 -47.36 25.75 -6.33
C THR A 15 -46.76 24.39 -6.71
N PHE A 16 -47.59 23.36 -6.91
CA PHE A 16 -47.14 22.05 -7.44
C PHE A 16 -47.02 22.04 -8.97
N ILE A 17 -47.77 22.89 -9.68
CA ILE A 17 -47.76 22.96 -11.15
C ILE A 17 -46.65 23.91 -11.68
N SER A 18 -46.15 24.84 -10.87
CA SER A 18 -45.05 25.74 -11.26
C SER A 18 -43.63 25.23 -10.96
N GLY A 19 -43.47 24.02 -10.39
CA GLY A 19 -42.19 23.44 -10.00
C GLY A 19 -41.58 22.41 -10.97
N SER A 20 -42.19 22.18 -12.14
CA SER A 20 -41.80 21.13 -13.08
C SER A 20 -41.65 21.61 -14.52
N VAL A 21 -41.00 22.76 -14.72
CA VAL A 21 -40.54 23.20 -16.05
C VAL A 21 -39.03 23.45 -15.99
N PHE A 22 -38.27 22.37 -16.04
CA PHE A 22 -36.98 22.26 -16.73
C PHE A 22 -36.55 20.80 -16.65
N HIS A 23 -37.22 19.91 -17.38
CA HIS A 23 -36.63 18.67 -17.88
C HIS A 23 -37.42 18.23 -19.13
N GLN A 24 -36.66 17.93 -20.19
CA GLN A 24 -36.99 17.11 -21.36
C GLN A 24 -37.62 17.77 -22.62
N ALA A 25 -36.74 18.00 -23.60
CA ALA A 25 -36.92 17.55 -24.99
C ALA A 25 -35.56 16.92 -25.39
N ALA A 26 -35.38 15.59 -25.42
CA ALA A 26 -35.91 14.60 -26.36
C ALA A 26 -35.57 14.91 -27.82
N ALA A 27 -34.51 14.26 -28.32
CA ALA A 27 -34.42 13.81 -29.70
C ALA A 27 -33.70 12.47 -29.71
N ALA A 28 -34.47 11.40 -29.80
CA ALA A 28 -34.00 10.15 -30.37
C ALA A 28 -33.70 10.42 -31.84
N ASP A 29 -32.47 10.20 -32.25
CA ASP A 29 -32.10 10.09 -33.65
C ASP A 29 -31.35 8.76 -33.81
N VAL A 30 -32.13 7.70 -34.04
CA VAL A 30 -31.63 6.45 -34.58
C VAL A 30 -31.63 6.62 -36.09
N THR A 31 -30.50 7.10 -36.62
CA THR A 31 -29.98 6.64 -37.91
C THR A 31 -28.51 7.01 -38.06
N THR A 32 -27.70 5.97 -38.26
CA THR A 32 -26.47 5.92 -39.07
C THR A 32 -25.25 6.76 -38.64
N ASN A 33 -24.19 6.01 -38.32
CA ASN A 33 -22.78 6.40 -38.44
C ASN A 33 -22.33 7.63 -37.63
N LYS A 34 -22.02 7.39 -36.36
CA LYS A 34 -20.94 8.10 -35.70
C LYS A 34 -19.91 7.09 -35.21
N GLU A 35 -18.93 6.82 -36.06
CA GLU A 35 -17.56 6.68 -35.56
C GLU A 35 -17.32 7.91 -34.68
N THR A 36 -17.41 7.70 -33.37
CA THR A 36 -17.02 8.71 -32.40
C THR A 36 -15.54 8.95 -32.59
N ASN A 37 -15.21 10.00 -33.35
CA ASN A 37 -13.88 10.59 -33.49
C ASN A 37 -13.42 11.20 -32.14
N ASN A 38 -13.36 10.36 -31.09
CA ASN A 38 -12.42 10.59 -30.01
C ASN A 38 -11.07 10.10 -30.53
N PRO A 39 -10.03 10.95 -30.59
CA PRO A 39 -8.70 10.49 -30.96
C PRO A 39 -8.33 9.32 -30.05
N LYS A 40 -7.92 8.19 -30.64
CA LYS A 40 -7.51 7.01 -29.88
C LYS A 40 -6.39 7.43 -28.93
N LYS A 41 -6.67 7.41 -27.63
CA LYS A 41 -5.68 7.68 -26.57
C LYS A 41 -5.00 6.38 -26.20
N TYR A 42 -3.69 6.41 -26.13
CA TYR A 42 -2.86 5.28 -25.72
C TYR A 42 -2.22 5.59 -24.37
N THR A 43 -2.16 4.61 -23.48
CA THR A 43 -1.54 4.73 -22.16
C THR A 43 -0.53 3.60 -21.98
N PHE A 44 0.73 3.95 -21.76
CA PHE A 44 1.82 3.04 -21.48
C PHE A 44 2.28 3.22 -20.05
N LEU A 45 2.12 2.18 -19.24
CA LEU A 45 2.57 2.14 -17.85
C LEU A 45 3.83 1.29 -17.75
N PHE A 46 4.98 1.90 -17.49
CA PHE A 46 6.22 1.22 -17.19
C PHE A 46 6.38 1.07 -15.69
N TYR A 47 6.52 -0.17 -15.26
CA TYR A 47 6.88 -0.55 -13.91
C TYR A 47 8.28 -1.13 -13.91
N VAL A 48 9.22 -0.42 -13.28
CA VAL A 48 10.62 -0.83 -13.18
C VAL A 48 10.91 -1.30 -11.76
N GLN A 49 11.25 -2.57 -11.62
CA GLN A 49 11.51 -3.16 -10.31
C GLN A 49 12.72 -2.49 -9.63
N GLY A 50 12.56 -2.10 -8.36
CA GLY A 50 13.60 -1.53 -7.51
C GLY A 50 14.01 -0.09 -7.84
N LEU A 51 13.34 0.59 -8.77
CA LEU A 51 13.66 1.97 -9.14
C LEU A 51 13.26 2.94 -8.01
N ASN A 52 14.19 3.81 -7.60
CA ASN A 52 13.92 4.92 -6.68
C ASN A 52 13.98 6.29 -7.37
N TYR A 53 13.39 7.29 -6.73
CA TYR A 53 13.38 8.66 -7.23
C TYR A 53 14.78 9.27 -7.32
N THR A 54 15.64 9.00 -6.33
CA THR A 54 17.03 9.48 -6.29
C THR A 54 17.88 8.98 -7.46
N ASP A 55 17.48 7.87 -8.06
CA ASP A 55 18.25 7.19 -9.10
C ASP A 55 18.05 7.83 -10.48
N ILE A 56 16.91 8.49 -10.70
CA ILE A 56 16.53 9.12 -11.98
C ILE A 56 17.54 10.19 -12.41
N ASP A 57 18.10 10.93 -11.47
CA ASP A 57 18.98 12.05 -11.80
C ASP A 57 20.41 11.60 -12.18
N GLY A 58 20.70 10.30 -12.06
CA GLY A 58 21.99 9.68 -12.39
C GLY A 58 22.30 9.60 -13.90
N PRO A 59 23.57 9.33 -14.27
CA PRO A 59 24.06 9.41 -15.66
C PRO A 59 23.55 8.33 -16.65
N GLY A 60 22.90 7.25 -16.21
CA GLY A 60 22.50 6.14 -17.08
C GLY A 60 21.01 6.03 -17.38
N LEU A 61 20.21 7.06 -17.07
CA LEU A 61 18.77 7.11 -17.36
C LEU A 61 18.35 8.31 -18.25
N PRO A 62 19.00 8.52 -19.42
CA PRO A 62 18.72 9.69 -20.26
C PRO A 62 17.27 9.75 -20.76
N ASN A 63 16.63 8.61 -21.06
CA ASN A 63 15.27 8.60 -21.60
C ASN A 63 14.24 8.94 -20.51
N ILE A 64 14.33 8.29 -19.35
CA ILE A 64 13.46 8.55 -18.20
C ILE A 64 13.66 9.99 -17.70
N LYS A 65 14.90 10.48 -17.66
CA LYS A 65 15.21 11.86 -17.27
C LYS A 65 14.60 12.89 -18.22
N LYS A 66 14.62 12.62 -19.53
CA LYS A 66 13.94 13.47 -20.52
C LYS A 66 12.43 13.51 -20.28
N LEU A 67 11.80 12.35 -20.06
CA LEU A 67 10.37 12.29 -19.72
C LEU A 67 10.04 13.04 -18.43
N LYS A 68 10.90 12.97 -17.40
CA LYS A 68 10.77 13.75 -16.16
C LYS A 68 10.80 15.26 -16.44
N SER A 69 11.69 15.71 -17.33
CA SER A 69 11.83 17.15 -17.66
C SER A 69 10.68 17.71 -18.51
N GLU A 70 10.02 16.87 -19.29
CA GLU A 70 8.92 17.26 -20.19
C GLU A 70 7.54 16.90 -19.61
N GLY A 71 7.47 16.19 -18.49
CA GLY A 71 6.24 15.72 -17.86
C GLY A 71 6.04 16.21 -16.43
N VAL A 72 5.09 15.61 -15.75
CA VAL A 72 4.84 15.77 -14.32
C VAL A 72 5.60 14.70 -13.55
N SER A 73 6.28 15.09 -12.46
CA SER A 73 7.01 14.13 -11.62
C SER A 73 6.67 14.29 -10.14
N TYR A 74 6.74 13.19 -9.39
CA TYR A 74 6.55 13.20 -7.93
C TYR A 74 7.80 12.66 -7.24
N SER A 75 8.22 13.38 -6.20
CA SER A 75 9.43 13.03 -5.43
C SER A 75 9.17 12.02 -4.32
N HIS A 76 7.98 12.04 -3.71
CA HIS A 76 7.59 11.13 -2.64
C HIS A 76 6.31 10.40 -3.03
N VAL A 77 6.46 9.16 -3.48
CA VAL A 77 5.32 8.31 -3.82
C VAL A 77 5.13 7.29 -2.70
N ALA A 78 4.01 7.39 -1.97
CA ALA A 78 3.65 6.42 -0.96
C ALA A 78 3.25 5.09 -1.61
N GLN A 79 3.88 4.00 -1.16
CA GLN A 79 3.51 2.64 -1.55
C GLN A 79 2.32 2.14 -0.74
N SER A 80 1.43 1.37 -1.37
CA SER A 80 0.45 0.59 -0.63
C SER A 80 1.14 -0.51 0.17
N THR A 81 0.64 -0.77 1.39
CA THR A 81 1.08 -1.91 2.21
C THR A 81 -0.05 -2.93 2.28
N PRO A 82 0.24 -4.24 2.21
CA PRO A 82 1.56 -4.86 1.99
C PRO A 82 2.05 -4.75 0.54
N THR A 83 3.35 -4.46 0.40
CA THR A 83 4.07 -4.29 -0.86
C THR A 83 4.17 -5.62 -1.61
N THR A 84 3.16 -5.96 -2.42
CA THR A 84 3.37 -6.98 -3.46
C THR A 84 4.00 -6.32 -4.69
N ASN A 85 4.93 -7.01 -5.36
CA ASN A 85 5.72 -6.48 -6.50
C ASN A 85 4.89 -6.07 -7.74
N THR A 86 3.56 -5.98 -7.62
CA THR A 86 2.58 -5.72 -8.67
C THR A 86 1.56 -4.63 -8.29
N ASP A 87 1.78 -3.90 -7.19
CA ASP A 87 0.80 -2.98 -6.57
C ASP A 87 0.31 -1.85 -7.49
N VAL A 88 1.04 -1.51 -8.55
CA VAL A 88 0.60 -0.48 -9.51
C VAL A 88 -0.62 -0.94 -10.33
N LEU A 89 -0.89 -2.25 -10.39
CA LEU A 89 -2.13 -2.81 -10.95
C LEU A 89 -3.11 -3.35 -9.89
N VAL A 90 -2.78 -3.25 -8.59
CA VAL A 90 -3.57 -3.85 -7.51
C VAL A 90 -3.46 -3.05 -6.21
N PRO A 91 -4.56 -2.50 -5.69
CA PRO A 91 -4.81 -2.48 -4.26
C PRO A 91 -5.45 -3.81 -3.86
N LEU A 92 -4.97 -4.38 -2.77
CA LEU A 92 -5.29 -5.72 -2.27
C LEU A 92 -6.77 -6.16 -2.36
N ASP A 93 -6.93 -7.47 -2.56
CA ASP A 93 -8.15 -8.29 -2.47
C ASP A 93 -9.22 -8.20 -3.56
N ASN A 94 -9.08 -7.34 -4.57
CA ASN A 94 -9.91 -7.40 -5.78
C ASN A 94 -9.08 -7.25 -7.06
N ARG A 95 -8.47 -8.39 -7.45
CA ARG A 95 -7.56 -8.60 -8.60
C ARG A 95 -7.96 -7.75 -9.81
N PHE A 96 -7.07 -6.84 -10.17
CA PHE A 96 -7.04 -5.96 -11.36
C PHE A 96 -8.32 -5.17 -11.65
N LEU A 97 -8.87 -4.48 -10.65
CA LEU A 97 -10.02 -3.59 -10.79
C LEU A 97 -9.87 -2.61 -11.97
N LEU A 98 -8.69 -2.02 -12.15
CA LEU A 98 -8.40 -1.12 -13.28
C LEU A 98 -8.64 -1.81 -14.63
N THR A 99 -7.99 -2.96 -14.88
CA THR A 99 -8.11 -3.65 -16.18
C THR A 99 -9.53 -4.14 -16.45
N LYS A 100 -10.27 -4.55 -15.41
CA LYS A 100 -11.68 -4.92 -15.55
C LYS A 100 -12.54 -3.71 -15.92
N ILE A 101 -12.31 -2.56 -15.28
CA ILE A 101 -13.01 -1.31 -15.62
C ILE A 101 -12.69 -0.89 -17.05
N LEU A 102 -11.42 -0.96 -17.45
CA LEU A 102 -10.99 -0.63 -18.81
C LEU A 102 -11.64 -1.59 -19.83
N ALA A 103 -11.56 -2.90 -19.61
CA ALA A 103 -12.18 -3.90 -20.47
C ALA A 103 -13.70 -3.75 -20.57
N ASN A 104 -14.39 -3.42 -19.46
CA ASN A 104 -15.83 -3.16 -19.45
C ASN A 104 -16.23 -1.88 -20.22
N ASN A 105 -15.27 -1.02 -20.56
CA ASN A 105 -15.45 0.18 -21.39
C ASN A 105 -14.82 0.02 -22.78
N ASP A 106 -14.68 -1.23 -23.27
CA ASP A 106 -14.13 -1.58 -24.58
C ASP A 106 -12.69 -1.10 -24.82
N ILE A 107 -11.89 -0.98 -23.74
CA ILE A 107 -10.47 -0.61 -23.82
C ILE A 107 -9.62 -1.87 -23.84
N ASN A 108 -8.91 -2.09 -24.94
CA ASN A 108 -8.01 -3.22 -25.09
C ASN A 108 -6.77 -3.05 -24.18
N CYS A 109 -6.57 -4.00 -23.28
CA CYS A 109 -5.48 -4.03 -22.31
C CYS A 109 -4.45 -5.13 -22.63
N LEU A 110 -3.16 -4.75 -22.61
CA LEU A 110 -2.02 -5.64 -22.76
C LEU A 110 -1.13 -5.53 -21.51
N ALA A 111 -0.65 -6.65 -20.96
CA ALA A 111 0.50 -6.66 -20.07
C ALA A 111 1.68 -7.33 -20.76
N VAL A 112 2.85 -6.73 -20.55
CA VAL A 112 4.14 -7.20 -21.01
C VAL A 112 4.99 -7.40 -19.79
N ASP A 113 5.37 -8.64 -19.54
CA ASP A 113 6.12 -9.03 -18.36
C ASP A 113 7.48 -9.58 -18.80
N GLY A 114 8.53 -8.81 -18.59
CA GLY A 114 9.92 -9.27 -18.77
C GLY A 114 10.47 -10.00 -17.54
N THR A 115 9.75 -9.97 -16.43
CA THR A 115 10.15 -10.55 -15.13
C THR A 115 9.75 -12.02 -15.02
N GLY A 116 8.70 -12.43 -15.74
CA GLY A 116 8.08 -13.75 -15.65
C GLY A 116 7.29 -13.99 -14.36
N ALA A 117 7.00 -12.94 -13.57
CA ALA A 117 6.26 -13.02 -12.32
C ALA A 117 4.73 -13.14 -12.52
N ILE A 118 4.21 -12.66 -13.65
CA ILE A 118 2.77 -12.66 -13.94
C ILE A 118 2.38 -14.00 -14.57
N THR A 119 1.48 -14.70 -13.89
CA THR A 119 0.96 -15.99 -14.38
C THR A 119 -0.19 -15.80 -15.36
N VAL A 120 -0.34 -16.73 -16.32
CA VAL A 120 -1.42 -16.71 -17.32
C VAL A 120 -2.81 -16.74 -16.66
N SER A 121 -2.96 -17.41 -15.51
CA SER A 121 -4.22 -17.44 -14.76
C SER A 121 -4.60 -16.07 -14.18
N GLN A 122 -3.63 -15.28 -13.72
CA GLN A 122 -3.84 -13.91 -13.25
C GLN A 122 -4.28 -12.97 -14.39
N ALA A 123 -3.67 -13.10 -15.57
CA ALA A 123 -4.03 -12.32 -16.76
C ALA A 123 -5.44 -12.66 -17.27
N ARG A 124 -5.77 -13.95 -17.39
CA ARG A 124 -7.10 -14.41 -17.85
C ARG A 124 -8.25 -13.98 -16.94
N GLY A 125 -8.04 -13.96 -15.62
CA GLY A 125 -9.06 -13.51 -14.65
C GLY A 125 -9.40 -12.02 -14.76
N SER A 126 -8.71 -11.28 -15.62
CA SER A 126 -8.71 -9.81 -15.69
C SER A 126 -8.92 -9.28 -17.12
N ASN A 127 -9.32 -10.15 -18.06
CA ASN A 127 -9.49 -9.84 -19.48
C ASN A 127 -8.25 -9.17 -20.11
N LEU A 128 -7.07 -9.57 -19.65
CA LEU A 128 -5.82 -8.97 -20.05
C LEU A 128 -5.02 -9.93 -20.94
N GLU A 129 -4.58 -9.44 -22.09
CA GLU A 129 -3.65 -10.18 -22.95
C GLU A 129 -2.24 -10.09 -22.36
N LEU A 130 -1.52 -11.21 -22.30
CA LEU A 130 -0.22 -11.29 -21.65
C LEU A 130 0.88 -11.69 -22.64
N ILE A 131 1.95 -10.90 -22.68
CA ILE A 131 3.26 -11.29 -23.19
C ILE A 131 4.12 -11.55 -21.95
N SER A 132 4.54 -12.78 -21.71
CA SER A 132 5.41 -13.11 -20.58
C SER A 132 6.69 -13.74 -21.11
N GLU A 133 7.80 -13.08 -20.85
CA GLU A 133 9.15 -13.52 -21.17
C GLU A 133 10.04 -13.42 -19.94
N LYS A 134 11.20 -14.08 -19.96
CA LYS A 134 12.20 -14.01 -18.88
C LYS A 134 13.29 -12.97 -19.14
N ASN A 135 13.10 -12.14 -20.16
CA ASN A 135 14.08 -11.14 -20.60
C ASN A 135 13.32 -9.90 -21.11
N ASP A 136 13.62 -8.75 -20.51
CA ASP A 136 13.05 -7.45 -20.85
C ASP A 136 13.18 -7.11 -22.36
N GLN A 137 14.32 -7.42 -22.98
CA GLN A 137 14.55 -7.14 -24.41
C GLN A 137 13.59 -7.93 -25.29
N LEU A 138 13.45 -9.24 -25.02
CA LEU A 138 12.55 -10.12 -25.78
C LEU A 138 11.07 -9.76 -25.55
N ALA A 139 10.72 -9.38 -24.31
CA ALA A 139 9.37 -8.94 -23.98
C ALA A 139 8.99 -7.68 -24.77
N VAL A 140 9.90 -6.70 -24.83
CA VAL A 140 9.72 -5.46 -25.57
C VAL A 140 9.73 -5.70 -27.08
N ASP A 141 10.57 -6.59 -27.61
CA ASP A 141 10.55 -6.95 -29.04
C ASP A 141 9.16 -7.44 -29.46
N LYS A 142 8.60 -8.39 -28.71
CA LYS A 142 7.26 -8.93 -28.95
C LYS A 142 6.16 -7.88 -28.78
N LEU A 143 6.33 -6.92 -27.87
CA LEU A 143 5.44 -5.78 -27.74
C LEU A 143 5.48 -4.91 -29.00
N LEU A 144 6.68 -4.54 -29.48
CA LEU A 144 6.85 -3.69 -30.65
C LEU A 144 6.26 -4.32 -31.91
N ASP A 145 6.41 -5.64 -32.07
CA ASP A 145 5.78 -6.39 -33.17
C ASP A 145 4.25 -6.30 -33.09
N LYS A 146 3.67 -6.53 -31.90
CA LYS A 146 2.21 -6.46 -31.68
C LYS A 146 1.61 -5.06 -31.79
N LEU A 147 2.36 -4.00 -31.48
CA LEU A 147 1.89 -2.61 -31.59
C LEU A 147 1.66 -2.15 -33.03
N ASN A 148 2.31 -2.82 -34.00
CA ASN A 148 2.07 -2.60 -35.42
C ASN A 148 0.72 -3.17 -35.85
N ASP A 149 0.38 -4.36 -35.36
CA ASP A 149 -0.79 -5.13 -35.79
C ASP A 149 -2.08 -4.78 -35.03
N ASN A 150 -1.97 -4.53 -33.71
CA ASN A 150 -3.11 -4.29 -32.83
C ASN A 150 -2.97 -2.96 -32.07
N SER A 151 -4.05 -2.17 -32.03
CA SER A 151 -4.09 -0.91 -31.28
C SER A 151 -4.53 -1.14 -29.83
N TYR A 152 -3.63 -1.63 -28.97
CA TYR A 152 -3.87 -1.70 -27.52
C TYR A 152 -3.87 -0.29 -26.93
N GLN A 153 -4.97 0.10 -26.30
CA GLN A 153 -5.12 1.44 -25.72
C GLN A 153 -4.48 1.56 -24.34
N PHE A 154 -4.38 0.45 -23.60
CA PHE A 154 -3.65 0.40 -22.35
C PHE A 154 -2.61 -0.73 -22.39
N THR A 155 -1.35 -0.39 -22.13
CA THR A 155 -0.26 -1.37 -22.06
C THR A 155 0.51 -1.19 -20.75
N ALA A 156 0.54 -2.21 -19.90
CA ALA A 156 1.37 -2.27 -18.71
C ALA A 156 2.65 -3.07 -19.00
N ILE A 157 3.82 -2.53 -18.70
CA ILE A 157 5.12 -3.09 -19.04
C ILE A 157 5.90 -3.24 -17.74
N PHE A 158 6.18 -4.48 -17.36
CA PHE A 158 6.95 -4.84 -16.18
C PHE A 158 8.38 -5.18 -16.62
N LEU A 159 9.32 -4.35 -16.20
CA LEU A 159 10.73 -4.48 -16.49
C LEU A 159 11.46 -4.87 -15.21
N ASN A 160 12.34 -5.86 -15.32
CA ASN A 160 13.22 -6.25 -14.24
C ASN A 160 14.68 -6.16 -14.71
N ASP A 161 15.32 -5.06 -14.32
CA ASP A 161 16.75 -4.83 -14.55
C ASP A 161 17.59 -5.30 -13.36
N THR A 162 17.16 -6.33 -12.61
CA THR A 162 18.05 -7.01 -11.65
C THR A 162 19.04 -7.92 -12.38
N SER A 163 19.85 -7.37 -13.28
CA SER A 163 21.18 -7.92 -13.49
C SER A 163 21.95 -7.71 -12.19
N ILE A 164 22.06 -8.77 -11.40
CA ILE A 164 22.66 -8.79 -10.06
C ILE A 164 23.99 -8.02 -10.09
N PRO A 165 24.15 -6.90 -9.39
CA PRO A 165 25.50 -6.39 -9.13
C PRO A 165 26.15 -7.41 -8.21
N ASP A 166 27.25 -8.02 -8.69
CA ASP A 166 28.07 -8.92 -7.89
C ASP A 166 28.36 -8.26 -6.53
N LYS A 167 27.86 -8.87 -5.45
CA LYS A 167 28.02 -8.39 -4.06
C LYS A 167 29.48 -8.30 -3.59
N LEU A 168 30.46 -8.56 -4.47
CA LEU A 168 31.87 -8.68 -4.13
C LEU A 168 32.66 -7.37 -4.21
N ASN A 169 32.17 -6.32 -4.89
CA ASN A 169 32.91 -5.06 -5.03
C ASN A 169 32.06 -3.85 -4.63
N ASN A 170 32.26 -3.38 -3.40
CA ASN A 170 31.64 -2.20 -2.80
C ASN A 170 32.09 -0.84 -3.42
N SER A 171 32.59 -0.81 -4.65
CA SER A 171 33.14 0.40 -5.29
C SER A 171 32.44 0.86 -6.57
N SER A 172 31.46 0.14 -7.10
CA SER A 172 30.68 0.56 -8.29
C SER A 172 29.19 0.67 -7.99
N ARG A 173 28.78 1.77 -7.36
CA ARG A 173 27.39 2.12 -7.02
C ARG A 173 26.55 2.67 -8.20
N PHE A 174 26.88 2.32 -9.43
CA PHE A 174 26.29 2.91 -10.66
C PHE A 174 26.28 1.81 -11.74
N GLN A 175 25.20 1.40 -12.42
CA GLN A 175 23.84 1.91 -12.66
C GLN A 175 22.90 0.72 -13.01
N PRO A 176 22.07 0.19 -12.10
CA PRO A 176 21.26 -1.02 -12.33
C PRO A 176 19.99 -0.83 -13.17
N TRP A 177 19.81 0.30 -13.87
CA TRP A 177 18.57 0.59 -14.63
C TRP A 177 18.80 1.02 -16.10
N SER A 178 20.05 0.96 -16.58
CA SER A 178 20.37 1.39 -17.94
C SER A 178 19.74 0.50 -19.02
N LEU A 179 19.52 -0.80 -18.76
CA LEU A 179 18.84 -1.69 -19.70
C LEU A 179 17.34 -1.39 -19.73
N ALA A 180 16.75 -1.11 -18.57
CA ALA A 180 15.36 -0.65 -18.47
C ALA A 180 15.15 0.70 -19.19
N ASP A 181 16.03 1.68 -18.99
CA ASP A 181 15.95 2.97 -19.69
C ASP A 181 16.10 2.81 -21.21
N ASN A 182 16.98 1.91 -21.66
CA ASN A 182 17.08 1.57 -23.07
C ASN A 182 15.77 0.96 -23.60
N GLN A 183 15.11 0.06 -22.85
CA GLN A 183 13.82 -0.49 -23.24
C GLN A 183 12.72 0.58 -23.33
N VAL A 184 12.67 1.50 -22.36
CA VAL A 184 11.79 2.68 -22.41
C VAL A 184 12.08 3.49 -23.68
N GLY A 185 13.35 3.78 -23.96
CA GLY A 185 13.80 4.51 -25.15
C GLY A 185 13.40 3.82 -26.46
N ARG A 186 13.43 2.48 -26.53
CA ARG A 186 13.00 1.71 -27.71
C ARG A 186 11.51 1.87 -27.98
N VAL A 187 10.67 1.78 -26.95
CA VAL A 187 9.22 2.01 -27.07
C VAL A 187 8.95 3.46 -27.47
N LEU A 188 9.61 4.43 -26.84
CA LEU A 188 9.50 5.84 -27.20
C LEU A 188 9.84 6.10 -28.66
N ASN A 189 10.99 5.59 -29.12
CA ASN A 189 11.43 5.74 -30.51
C ASN A 189 10.44 5.12 -31.50
N HIS A 190 9.81 4.00 -31.15
CA HIS A 190 8.77 3.39 -31.96
C HIS A 190 7.50 4.27 -32.03
N LEU A 191 7.07 4.83 -30.89
CA LEU A 191 5.93 5.76 -30.85
C LEU A 191 6.19 7.06 -31.63
N ILE A 192 7.42 7.56 -31.62
CA ILE A 192 7.84 8.74 -32.40
C ILE A 192 7.80 8.42 -33.90
N LYS A 193 8.40 7.29 -34.31
CA LYS A 193 8.43 6.87 -35.73
C LYS A 193 7.05 6.69 -36.33
N ASN A 194 6.07 6.27 -35.52
CA ASN A 194 4.71 6.01 -35.94
C ASN A 194 3.74 7.18 -35.69
N ASP A 195 4.25 8.37 -35.31
CA ASP A 195 3.46 9.57 -34.98
C ASP A 195 2.36 9.33 -33.91
N ARG A 196 2.61 8.41 -32.98
CA ARG A 196 1.67 8.06 -31.89
C ARG A 196 2.01 8.71 -30.57
N LEU A 197 3.21 9.29 -30.42
CA LEU A 197 3.63 9.89 -29.15
C LEU A 197 2.70 11.01 -28.68
N SER A 198 2.18 11.82 -29.61
CA SER A 198 1.25 12.94 -29.34
C SER A 198 -0.13 12.50 -28.83
N SER A 199 -0.50 11.24 -29.02
CA SER A 199 -1.74 10.65 -28.52
C SER A 199 -1.50 9.66 -27.39
N SER A 200 -0.25 9.57 -26.90
CA SER A 200 0.17 8.63 -25.88
C SER A 200 0.43 9.33 -24.55
N THR A 201 -0.01 8.70 -23.46
CA THR A 201 0.40 9.03 -22.08
C THR A 201 1.36 7.96 -21.60
N ILE A 202 2.49 8.38 -21.03
CA ILE A 202 3.55 7.49 -20.57
C ILE A 202 3.69 7.70 -19.07
N ILE A 203 3.50 6.63 -18.31
CA ILE A 203 3.57 6.63 -16.86
C ILE A 203 4.75 5.73 -16.49
N ILE A 204 5.68 6.22 -15.69
CA ILE A 204 6.83 5.45 -15.20
C ILE A 204 6.81 5.45 -13.69
N THR A 205 6.89 4.26 -13.10
CA THR A 205 6.99 4.06 -11.66
C THR A 205 7.78 2.80 -11.31
N GLY A 206 7.96 2.51 -10.03
CA GLY A 206 8.68 1.34 -9.53
C GLY A 206 8.27 0.96 -8.11
N ASN A 207 9.03 0.08 -7.47
CA ASN A 207 8.80 -0.36 -6.08
C ASN A 207 10.03 -0.28 -5.18
N GLY A 208 10.96 0.63 -5.46
CA GLY A 208 12.05 0.95 -4.51
C GLY A 208 11.52 1.56 -3.21
N GLU A 209 12.37 1.83 -2.23
CA GLU A 209 11.97 2.46 -0.95
C GLU A 209 11.29 3.82 -1.14
N THR A 210 11.72 4.57 -2.16
CA THR A 210 11.12 5.85 -2.57
C THR A 210 10.83 5.80 -4.07
N PRO A 211 9.75 5.13 -4.50
CA PRO A 211 9.52 4.92 -5.91
C PRO A 211 9.23 6.26 -6.60
N PRO A 212 9.67 6.45 -7.85
CA PRO A 212 9.28 7.62 -8.61
C PRO A 212 7.88 7.45 -9.20
N LEU A 213 7.25 8.58 -9.52
CA LEU A 213 6.14 8.63 -10.47
C LEU A 213 6.41 9.74 -11.47
N ILE A 214 6.51 9.38 -12.74
CA ILE A 214 6.61 10.31 -13.85
C ILE A 214 5.42 10.08 -14.75
N ILE A 215 4.70 11.13 -15.10
CA ILE A 215 3.59 11.11 -16.05
C ILE A 215 3.90 12.10 -17.16
N TYR A 216 4.11 11.58 -18.36
CA TYR A 216 4.35 12.34 -19.57
C TYR A 216 3.15 12.25 -20.51
N ASN A 217 2.75 13.38 -21.07
CA ASN A 217 1.76 13.51 -22.13
C ASN A 217 2.12 14.77 -22.93
N SER A 218 1.97 14.73 -24.25
CA SER A 218 2.33 15.85 -25.13
C SER A 218 1.52 17.14 -24.88
N ASN A 219 0.39 17.05 -24.18
CA ASN A 219 -0.49 18.17 -23.88
C ASN A 219 -0.41 18.63 -22.41
N ILE A 220 0.70 18.36 -21.72
CA ILE A 220 0.97 18.91 -20.39
C ILE A 220 1.34 20.38 -20.56
N GLY A 221 0.50 21.28 -20.04
CA GLY A 221 0.69 22.72 -20.19
C GLY A 221 1.92 23.26 -19.44
N LYS A 222 2.32 22.60 -18.33
CA LYS A 222 3.49 22.95 -17.53
C LYS A 222 4.10 21.70 -16.90
N PRO A 223 5.26 21.24 -17.38
CA PRO A 223 6.06 20.24 -16.68
C PRO A 223 6.44 20.77 -15.29
N GLU A 224 6.14 20.01 -14.23
CA GLU A 224 6.37 20.43 -12.85
C GLU A 224 6.65 19.21 -11.96
N SER A 225 7.42 19.45 -10.90
CA SER A 225 7.71 18.44 -9.90
C SER A 225 6.89 18.70 -8.64
N TYR A 226 6.09 17.72 -8.26
CA TYR A 226 5.23 17.74 -7.09
C TYR A 226 5.86 16.93 -5.95
N PHE A 227 5.45 17.27 -4.72
CA PHE A 227 6.05 16.65 -3.55
C PHE A 227 5.53 15.23 -3.33
N TYR A 228 4.22 15.05 -3.25
CA TYR A 228 3.61 13.82 -2.74
C TYR A 228 2.48 13.28 -3.62
N CYS A 229 2.43 11.95 -3.78
CA CYS A 229 1.25 11.22 -4.25
C CYS A 229 1.24 9.79 -3.70
N CYS A 230 0.14 9.06 -3.87
CA CYS A 230 0.09 7.62 -3.59
C CYS A 230 0.19 6.81 -4.90
N GLN A 231 0.79 5.61 -4.88
CA GLN A 231 0.73 4.70 -6.05
C GLN A 231 -0.71 4.34 -6.43
N LEU A 232 -1.61 4.32 -5.45
CA LEU A 232 -3.03 4.08 -5.66
C LEU A 232 -3.70 5.16 -6.52
N ASP A 233 -3.13 6.36 -6.60
CA ASP A 233 -3.64 7.47 -7.42
C ASP A 233 -3.48 7.22 -8.93
N ILE A 234 -2.61 6.27 -9.34
CA ILE A 234 -2.31 5.98 -10.73
C ILE A 234 -3.54 5.41 -11.46
N ALA A 235 -4.23 4.44 -10.85
CA ALA A 235 -5.40 3.79 -11.44
C ALA A 235 -6.57 4.75 -11.74
N PRO A 236 -7.07 5.56 -10.78
CA PRO A 236 -8.14 6.52 -11.06
C PRO A 236 -7.70 7.60 -12.06
N THR A 237 -6.41 7.95 -12.09
CA THR A 237 -5.84 8.86 -13.11
C THR A 237 -5.92 8.26 -14.52
N ILE A 238 -5.56 6.98 -14.68
CA ILE A 238 -5.70 6.26 -15.96
C ILE A 238 -7.15 6.20 -16.42
N CYS A 239 -8.10 5.87 -15.51
CA CYS A 239 -9.53 5.91 -15.84
C CYS A 239 -9.92 7.29 -16.39
N LYS A 240 -9.47 8.37 -15.72
CA LYS A 240 -9.79 9.73 -16.14
C LYS A 240 -9.18 10.10 -17.50
N ILE A 241 -7.96 9.67 -17.80
CA ILE A 241 -7.30 9.87 -19.10
C ILE A 241 -8.16 9.29 -20.25
N HIS A 242 -8.71 8.10 -20.03
CA HIS A 242 -9.62 7.42 -20.96
C HIS A 242 -11.06 7.95 -20.93
N GLY A 243 -11.37 8.96 -20.11
CA GLY A 243 -12.72 9.55 -20.02
C GLY A 243 -13.70 8.74 -19.18
N ILE A 244 -13.22 7.75 -18.43
CA ILE A 244 -14.02 6.91 -17.54
C ILE A 244 -14.07 7.57 -16.16
N THR A 245 -15.26 7.56 -15.55
CA THR A 245 -15.40 8.00 -14.15
C THR A 245 -14.98 6.84 -13.24
N PRO A 246 -13.96 7.00 -12.37
CA PRO A 246 -13.53 5.93 -11.49
C PRO A 246 -14.67 5.56 -10.52
N PRO A 247 -14.94 4.26 -10.29
CA PRO A 247 -15.92 3.82 -9.30
C PRO A 247 -15.55 4.27 -7.89
N ALA A 248 -16.55 4.47 -7.02
CA ALA A 248 -16.33 4.91 -5.64
C ALA A 248 -15.49 3.92 -4.80
N GLU A 249 -15.46 2.65 -5.18
CA GLU A 249 -14.69 1.59 -4.52
C GLU A 249 -13.20 1.59 -4.92
N MET A 250 -12.82 2.30 -5.99
CA MET A 250 -11.43 2.40 -6.41
C MET A 250 -10.67 3.30 -5.44
N PRO A 251 -9.60 2.79 -4.78
CA PRO A 251 -8.82 3.61 -3.88
C PRO A 251 -7.92 4.57 -4.64
N GLY A 252 -7.51 5.63 -3.95
CA GLY A 252 -6.70 6.71 -4.52
C GLY A 252 -7.55 7.84 -5.11
N HIS A 253 -6.86 8.92 -5.46
CA HIS A 253 -7.44 10.13 -5.99
C HIS A 253 -6.83 10.47 -7.36
N ILE A 254 -7.60 11.14 -8.21
CA ILE A 254 -7.11 11.53 -9.54
C ILE A 254 -6.00 12.58 -9.39
N LEU A 255 -4.90 12.40 -10.12
CA LEU A 255 -3.81 13.37 -10.28
C LEU A 255 -4.17 14.35 -11.41
N TYR A 256 -5.02 15.32 -11.09
CA TYR A 256 -5.56 16.30 -12.02
C TYR A 256 -4.48 17.14 -12.73
N GLU A 257 -3.38 17.41 -12.03
CA GLU A 257 -2.18 18.09 -12.52
C GLU A 257 -1.48 17.34 -13.67
N SER A 258 -1.69 16.02 -13.77
CA SER A 258 -1.09 15.18 -14.81
C SER A 258 -1.95 15.01 -16.07
N LEU A 259 -3.17 15.55 -16.05
CA LEU A 259 -4.11 15.43 -17.17
C LEU A 259 -3.74 16.40 -18.31
N PRO A 260 -4.02 16.02 -19.57
CA PRO A 260 -3.80 16.92 -20.71
C PRO A 260 -4.69 18.16 -20.59
N VAL A 261 -4.08 19.35 -20.65
CA VAL A 261 -4.78 20.63 -20.42
C VAL A 261 -5.09 21.31 -21.74
N THR A 262 -6.37 21.51 -22.03
CA THR A 262 -6.80 22.29 -23.21
C THR A 262 -7.02 23.78 -22.88
N ASN A 263 -7.31 24.12 -21.62
CA ASN A 263 -7.59 25.49 -21.16
C ASN A 263 -7.19 25.68 -19.68
N SER A 264 -6.62 26.85 -19.34
CA SER A 264 -6.24 27.24 -17.98
C SER A 264 -7.40 27.27 -16.97
N GLN A 265 -8.62 27.57 -17.43
CA GLN A 265 -9.82 27.54 -16.58
C GLN A 265 -10.19 26.11 -16.14
N ILE A 266 -10.04 25.13 -17.05
CA ILE A 266 -10.29 23.72 -16.75
C ILE A 266 -9.26 23.23 -15.74
N LEU A 267 -7.98 23.55 -15.94
CA LEU A 267 -6.91 23.24 -15.00
C LEU A 267 -7.20 23.80 -13.60
N THR A 268 -7.64 25.06 -13.51
CA THR A 268 -7.97 25.67 -12.21
C THR A 268 -9.13 24.94 -11.51
N GLY A 269 -10.15 24.53 -12.26
CA GLY A 269 -11.27 23.75 -11.74
C GLY A 269 -10.85 22.36 -11.26
N ASP A 270 -9.96 21.70 -12.00
CA ASP A 270 -9.44 20.38 -11.70
C ASP A 270 -8.49 20.38 -10.49
N LEU A 271 -7.63 21.40 -10.37
CA LEU A 271 -6.81 21.61 -9.17
C LEU A 271 -7.65 21.90 -7.93
N LYS A 272 -8.78 22.62 -8.05
CA LYS A 272 -9.72 22.79 -6.93
C LYS A 272 -10.33 21.47 -6.46
N LYS A 273 -10.63 20.55 -7.40
CA LYS A 273 -11.08 19.19 -7.05
C LYS A 273 -9.99 18.41 -6.35
N ARG A 274 -8.75 18.46 -6.87
CA ARG A 274 -7.57 17.85 -6.22
C ARG A 274 -7.40 18.32 -4.78
N ILE A 275 -7.49 19.63 -4.54
CA ILE A 275 -7.40 20.20 -3.18
C ILE A 275 -8.52 19.65 -2.29
N GLY A 276 -9.75 19.58 -2.79
CA GLY A 276 -10.88 19.02 -2.03
C GLY A 276 -10.70 17.53 -1.69
N ASP A 277 -10.16 16.74 -2.63
CA ASP A 277 -9.87 15.32 -2.42
C ASP A 277 -8.74 15.14 -1.38
N LEU A 278 -7.65 15.90 -1.51
CA LEU A 278 -6.55 15.90 -0.54
C LEU A 278 -7.01 16.35 0.86
N GLN A 279 -7.93 17.32 0.96
CA GLN A 279 -8.49 17.75 2.24
C GLN A 279 -9.29 16.62 2.93
N LYS A 280 -10.07 15.86 2.16
CA LYS A 280 -10.80 14.69 2.69
C LYS A 280 -9.83 13.60 3.14
N GLU A 281 -8.79 13.34 2.36
CA GLU A 281 -7.75 12.38 2.69
C GLU A 281 -7.01 12.79 3.99
N CYS A 282 -6.62 14.06 4.11
CA CYS A 282 -6.03 14.59 5.34
C CYS A 282 -6.97 14.46 6.55
N GLN A 283 -8.26 14.74 6.38
CA GLN A 283 -9.23 14.57 7.46
C GLN A 283 -9.30 13.10 7.90
N TYR A 284 -9.41 12.17 6.96
CA TYR A 284 -9.45 10.74 7.23
C TYR A 284 -8.19 10.27 7.99
N TYR A 285 -6.99 10.66 7.54
CA TYR A 285 -5.77 10.28 8.25
C TYR A 285 -5.65 10.90 9.64
N ASN A 286 -6.10 12.14 9.82
CA ASN A 286 -6.12 12.77 11.15
C ASN A 286 -7.04 12.02 12.12
N GLU A 287 -8.21 11.54 11.65
CA GLU A 287 -9.11 10.70 12.43
C GLU A 287 -8.43 9.37 12.82
N GLN A 288 -7.78 8.70 11.87
CA GLN A 288 -7.06 7.45 12.12
C GLN A 288 -5.87 7.62 13.07
N ILE A 289 -5.10 8.70 12.92
CA ILE A 289 -4.01 9.05 13.84
C ILE A 289 -4.56 9.26 15.26
N SER A 290 -5.71 9.91 15.41
CA SER A 290 -6.35 10.10 16.71
C SER A 290 -6.76 8.77 17.36
N VAL A 291 -7.29 7.83 16.58
CA VAL A 291 -7.62 6.49 17.06
C VAL A 291 -6.36 5.75 17.51
N ILE A 292 -5.32 5.71 16.68
CA ILE A 292 -4.03 5.04 17.00
C ILE A 292 -3.39 5.66 18.25
N GLN A 293 -3.44 6.98 18.41
CA GLN A 293 -2.93 7.64 19.61
C GLN A 293 -3.68 7.23 20.88
N LYS A 294 -5.00 7.08 20.82
CA LYS A 294 -5.81 6.58 21.95
C LYS A 294 -5.46 5.13 22.28
N GLU A 295 -5.29 4.29 21.27
CA GLU A 295 -4.87 2.89 21.45
C GLU A 295 -3.48 2.81 22.09
N TYR A 296 -2.53 3.63 21.62
CA TYR A 296 -1.19 3.72 22.18
C TYR A 296 -1.22 4.11 23.66
N GLN A 297 -2.00 5.14 24.03
CA GLN A 297 -2.19 5.55 25.42
C GLN A 297 -2.81 4.45 26.28
N SER A 298 -3.81 3.74 25.75
CA SER A 298 -4.42 2.59 26.43
C SER A 298 -3.38 1.49 26.68
N ILE A 299 -2.58 1.14 25.67
CA ILE A 299 -1.52 0.14 25.80
C ILE A 299 -0.48 0.57 26.84
N GLU A 300 -0.10 1.84 26.86
CA GLU A 300 0.85 2.37 27.84
C GLU A 300 0.30 2.28 29.27
N SER A 301 -0.98 2.61 29.46
CA SER A 301 -1.65 2.47 30.77
C SER A 301 -1.71 1.01 31.25
N GLN A 302 -2.04 0.07 30.35
CA GLN A 302 -2.04 -1.36 30.64
C GLN A 302 -0.63 -1.88 30.98
N LYS A 303 0.40 -1.41 30.27
CA LYS A 303 1.80 -1.73 30.60
C LYS A 303 2.17 -1.26 32.00
N ALA A 304 1.73 -0.07 32.39
CA ALA A 304 1.97 0.47 33.73
C ALA A 304 1.23 -0.33 34.82
N GLU A 305 0.00 -0.75 34.56
CA GLU A 305 -0.78 -1.61 35.45
C GLU A 305 -0.13 -2.99 35.63
N ILE A 306 0.24 -3.66 34.54
CA ILE A 306 0.96 -4.95 34.57
C ILE A 306 2.28 -4.82 35.33
N LYS A 307 2.99 -3.69 35.19
CA LYS A 307 4.22 -3.45 35.95
C LYS A 307 3.94 -3.37 37.46
N LYS A 308 2.90 -2.65 37.88
CA LYS A 308 2.47 -2.58 39.29
C LYS A 308 2.05 -3.94 39.83
N GLU A 309 1.32 -4.72 39.06
CA GLU A 309 0.92 -6.09 39.44
C GLU A 309 2.15 -6.98 39.62
N ARG A 310 3.13 -6.92 38.70
CA ARG A 310 4.39 -7.65 38.82
C ARG A 310 5.17 -7.26 40.07
N GLU A 311 5.25 -5.97 40.38
CA GLU A 311 5.89 -5.47 41.61
C GLU A 311 5.16 -5.98 42.86
N ASN A 312 3.83 -5.99 42.86
CA ASN A 312 3.04 -6.49 43.98
C ASN A 312 3.21 -8.01 44.16
N ILE A 313 3.18 -8.79 43.08
CA ILE A 313 3.44 -10.24 43.11
C ILE A 313 4.84 -10.50 43.66
N HIS A 314 5.85 -9.76 43.20
CA HIS A 314 7.21 -9.92 43.71
C HIS A 314 7.32 -9.63 45.21
N ARG A 315 6.61 -8.60 45.69
CA ARG A 315 6.53 -8.30 47.13
C ARG A 315 5.87 -9.44 47.91
N ILE A 316 4.76 -9.99 47.41
CA ILE A 316 4.06 -11.12 48.04
C ILE A 316 4.96 -12.35 48.09
N ILE A 317 5.68 -12.66 47.00
CA ILE A 317 6.65 -13.77 46.96
C ILE A 317 7.74 -13.56 48.00
N SER A 318 8.34 -12.36 48.06
CA SER A 318 9.38 -12.04 49.04
C SER A 318 8.90 -12.18 50.50
N GLU A 319 7.67 -11.74 50.79
CA GLU A 319 7.05 -11.94 52.10
C GLU A 319 6.86 -13.43 52.41
N LYS A 320 6.33 -14.21 51.46
CA LYS A 320 6.17 -15.66 51.60
C LYS A 320 7.50 -16.39 51.77
N ASP A 321 8.54 -16.01 51.04
CA ASP A 321 9.88 -16.58 51.17
C ASP A 321 10.46 -16.28 52.57
N SER A 322 10.28 -15.05 53.07
CA SER A 322 10.72 -14.70 54.42
C SER A 322 10.01 -15.52 55.51
N THR A 323 8.70 -15.76 55.37
CA THR A 323 7.94 -16.61 56.30
C THR A 323 8.37 -18.06 56.21
N THR A 324 8.60 -18.57 55.00
CA THR A 324 9.10 -19.94 54.76
C THR A 324 10.47 -20.12 55.39
N HIS A 325 11.37 -19.15 55.23
CA HIS A 325 12.70 -19.19 55.84
C HIS A 325 12.62 -19.16 57.37
N ARG A 326 11.74 -18.36 57.96
CA ARG A 326 11.51 -18.33 59.41
C ARG A 326 11.01 -19.68 59.93
N LEU A 327 10.05 -20.29 59.23
CA LEU A 327 9.53 -21.62 59.58
C LEU A 327 10.61 -22.70 59.45
N LEU A 328 11.45 -22.66 58.41
CA LEU A 328 12.57 -23.59 58.25
C LEU A 328 13.59 -23.48 59.38
N ILE A 329 13.92 -22.26 59.82
CA ILE A 329 14.78 -22.04 60.98
C ILE A 329 14.15 -22.64 62.24
N GLN A 330 12.86 -22.38 62.49
CA GLN A 330 12.15 -22.93 63.65
C GLN A 330 12.17 -24.47 63.65
N ILE A 331 11.89 -25.10 62.50
CA ILE A 331 11.97 -26.55 62.34
C ILE A 331 13.39 -27.06 62.59
N LYS A 332 14.42 -26.36 62.09
CA LYS A 332 15.83 -26.75 62.30
C LYS A 332 16.22 -26.67 63.78
N ILE A 333 15.81 -25.62 64.49
CA ILE A 333 16.02 -25.47 65.93
C ILE A 333 15.31 -26.59 66.69
N LEU A 334 14.05 -26.89 66.34
CA LEU A 334 13.29 -27.96 66.99
C LEU A 334 13.92 -29.34 66.79
N LYS A 335 14.38 -29.64 65.56
CA LYS A 335 15.13 -30.88 65.25
C LYS A 335 16.44 -30.95 66.04
N PHE A 336 17.17 -29.85 66.16
CA PHE A 336 18.40 -29.78 66.95
C PHE A 336 18.13 -30.03 68.44
N ALA A 337 17.12 -29.35 69.01
CA ALA A 337 16.70 -29.56 70.40
C ALA A 337 16.30 -31.02 70.66
N GLY A 338 15.53 -31.62 69.75
CA GLY A 338 15.17 -33.04 69.82
C GLY A 338 16.39 -33.97 69.79
N ALA A 339 17.36 -33.71 68.91
CA ALA A 339 18.61 -34.48 68.85
C ALA A 339 19.42 -34.38 70.15
N VAL A 340 19.50 -33.18 70.75
CA VAL A 340 20.18 -32.97 72.04
C VAL A 340 19.51 -33.77 73.16
N ILE A 341 18.18 -33.78 73.23
CA ILE A 341 17.43 -34.56 74.23
C ILE A 341 17.72 -36.07 74.07
N VAL A 342 17.74 -36.58 72.83
CA VAL A 342 18.07 -37.99 72.57
C VAL A 342 19.50 -38.34 72.99
N ILE A 343 20.47 -37.46 72.71
CA ILE A 343 21.87 -37.64 73.16
C ILE A 343 21.95 -37.64 74.69
N LEU A 344 21.19 -36.75 75.35
CA LEU A 344 21.14 -36.65 76.81
C LEU A 344 20.51 -37.90 77.45
N LEU A 345 19.44 -38.43 76.85
CA LEU A 345 18.84 -39.71 77.26
C LEU A 345 19.81 -40.89 77.07
N LEU A 346 20.50 -40.97 75.93
CA LEU A 346 21.48 -42.02 75.65
C LEU A 346 22.67 -41.96 76.63
N THR A 347 23.22 -40.77 76.87
CA THR A 347 24.31 -40.58 77.85
C THR A 347 23.86 -40.88 79.27
N GLY A 348 22.65 -40.42 79.65
CA GLY A 348 22.02 -40.78 80.92
C GLY A 348 21.85 -42.30 81.09
N TYR A 349 21.40 -43.00 80.04
CA TYR A 349 21.25 -44.45 80.04
C TYR A 349 22.60 -45.17 80.20
N VAL A 350 23.65 -44.74 79.47
CA VAL A 350 25.01 -45.29 79.60
C VAL A 350 25.59 -45.06 80.99
N PHE A 351 25.36 -43.89 81.57
CA PHE A 351 25.80 -43.57 82.93
C PHE A 351 25.09 -44.45 83.95
N LEU A 352 23.76 -44.59 83.85
CA LEU A 352 22.97 -45.46 84.69
C LEU A 352 23.45 -46.91 84.58
N TYR A 353 23.71 -47.39 83.36
CA TYR A 353 24.26 -48.72 83.11
C TYR A 353 25.63 -48.93 83.77
N ARG A 354 26.57 -47.97 83.63
CA ARG A 354 27.88 -48.05 84.32
C ARG A 354 27.74 -48.01 85.84
N TRP A 355 26.81 -47.22 86.37
CA TRP A 355 26.59 -47.11 87.80
C TRP A 355 25.96 -48.37 88.39
N LEU A 356 24.91 -48.92 87.74
CA LEU A 356 24.31 -50.20 88.11
C LEU A 356 25.34 -51.33 88.02
N ARG A 357 26.18 -51.39 86.97
CA ARG A 357 27.25 -52.38 86.83
C ARG A 357 28.28 -52.32 87.97
N LYS A 358 28.61 -51.12 88.46
CA LYS A 358 29.51 -50.97 89.61
C LYS A 358 28.88 -51.37 90.94
N LYS A 359 27.57 -51.15 91.11
CA LYS A 359 26.89 -51.30 92.39
C LYS A 359 26.25 -52.68 92.59
N TYR A 360 25.81 -53.32 91.51
CA TYR A 360 25.18 -54.64 91.52
C TYR A 360 26.05 -55.59 90.69
N LEU A 361 26.93 -56.31 91.39
CA LEU A 361 27.83 -57.33 90.84
C LEU A 361 27.06 -58.63 90.56
N ILE A 362 25.94 -58.52 89.85
CA ILE A 362 25.09 -59.63 89.44
C ILE A 362 24.75 -59.36 87.99
N PHE A 363 25.63 -59.79 87.09
CA PHE A 363 25.38 -60.41 85.78
C PHE A 363 26.77 -60.46 85.10
N PRO A 364 27.19 -61.63 84.58
CA PRO A 364 28.56 -61.90 84.11
C PRO A 364 29.05 -60.93 83.02
#